data_AF-Q6NAQ2-F1
#
_entry.id   AF-Q6NAQ2-F1
#
_cell.length_a   1.000
_cell.length_b   1.000
_cell.length_c   1.000
_cell.angle_alpha   90.00
_cell.angle_beta   90.00
_cell.angle_gamma   90.00
#
_symmetry.space_group_name_H-M   'P 1'
#
loop_
_entity.id
_entity.type
_entity.pdbx_description
1 polymer ?
#
loop_
_entity_poly.entity_id
_entity_poly.type
_entity_poly.pdbx_seq_one_letter_code
_entity_poly.pdbx_strand_id
1 'polypeptide(L)'
;MAAVQIAPVAARAKVAAGTVYRYFPSKADLISELIADVSRDELAAIRRAADAAPGPSSALAAAVTTVAVHVLSHRKLAWGILAEPVDVDVSASRLASRREIAGEIELRITAAVRAGHLPAQDTALASTALLGAVHESLVGPLAPDNLDDPAKLRDAVQTVTLLALRAVGVMDARARGLVVQAVVPPRSLVGA
;
A
#
# COMPACT_ATOMS: atom_id res chain seq x y z
N MET A 1 15.22 -2.07 16.04
CA MET A 1 15.63 -0.71 15.65
C MET A 1 14.80 0.27 16.48
N ALA A 2 15.36 1.44 16.79
CA ALA A 2 14.84 2.34 17.82
C ALA A 2 13.62 3.13 17.33
N ALA A 3 12.62 3.30 18.20
CA ALA A 3 11.46 4.16 17.98
C ALA A 3 11.87 5.54 17.44
N VAL A 4 11.04 6.15 16.59
CA VAL A 4 11.28 7.47 15.97
C VAL A 4 11.81 8.48 16.99
N GLN A 5 12.95 9.11 16.71
CA GLN A 5 13.53 10.14 17.59
C GLN A 5 13.33 11.53 16.98
N ILE A 6 12.86 12.49 17.78
CA ILE A 6 12.58 13.85 17.29
C ILE A 6 13.87 14.62 16.96
N ALA A 7 14.96 14.39 17.70
CA ALA A 7 16.21 15.10 17.47
C ALA A 7 16.82 14.83 16.06
N PRO A 8 16.92 13.58 15.57
CA PRO A 8 17.30 13.31 14.18
C PRO A 8 16.37 13.92 13.13
N VAL A 9 15.05 13.96 13.38
CA VAL A 9 14.08 14.60 12.48
C VAL A 9 14.36 16.10 12.38
N ALA A 10 14.51 16.77 13.53
CA ALA A 10 14.81 18.21 13.59
C ALA A 10 16.13 18.56 12.90
N ALA A 11 17.18 17.75 13.12
CA ALA A 11 18.48 17.93 12.49
C ALA A 11 18.40 17.83 10.96
N ARG A 12 17.69 16.81 10.43
CA ARG A 12 17.46 16.66 8.98
C ARG A 12 16.63 17.81 8.40
N ALA A 13 15.66 18.31 9.16
CA ALA A 13 14.84 19.47 8.79
C ALA A 13 15.55 20.82 8.99
N LYS A 14 16.80 20.83 9.51
CA LYS A 14 17.58 22.04 9.82
C LYS A 14 16.88 22.99 10.79
N VAL A 15 16.18 22.43 11.77
CA VAL A 15 15.49 23.17 12.84
C VAL A 15 15.92 22.68 14.22
N ALA A 16 15.69 23.48 15.26
CA ALA A 16 15.93 23.03 16.63
C ALA A 16 14.87 22.01 17.07
N ALA A 17 15.25 21.02 17.88
CA ALA A 17 14.33 19.94 18.31
C ALA A 17 13.02 20.47 18.93
N GLY A 18 13.12 21.50 19.79
CA GLY A 18 11.93 22.12 20.40
C GLY A 18 11.00 22.81 19.41
N THR A 19 11.49 23.25 18.24
CA THR A 19 10.66 23.94 17.23
C THR A 19 9.81 22.98 16.40
N VAL A 20 10.11 21.67 16.40
CA VAL A 20 9.25 20.65 15.77
C VAL A 20 7.85 20.70 16.40
N TYR A 21 7.77 20.91 17.72
CA TYR A 21 6.51 20.97 18.45
C TYR A 21 5.65 22.20 18.15
N ARG A 22 6.19 23.18 17.41
CA ARG A 22 5.40 24.29 16.86
C ARG A 22 4.51 23.85 15.69
N TYR A 23 4.94 22.82 14.96
CA TYR A 23 4.23 22.28 13.80
C TYR A 23 3.38 21.07 14.17
N PHE A 24 3.90 20.22 15.06
CA PHE A 24 3.24 18.99 15.50
C PHE A 24 3.15 18.99 17.03
N PRO A 25 1.95 19.14 17.63
CA PRO A 25 1.82 19.29 19.08
C PRO A 25 2.46 18.16 19.88
N SER A 26 2.50 16.95 19.32
CA SER A 26 3.17 15.80 19.91
C SER A 26 3.92 14.95 18.88
N LYS A 27 4.71 13.99 19.37
CA LYS A 27 5.31 12.95 18.53
C LYS A 27 4.26 12.05 17.88
N ALA A 28 3.12 11.82 18.55
CA ALA A 28 2.00 11.09 17.95
C ALA A 28 1.46 11.85 16.74
N ASP A 29 1.23 13.17 16.86
CA ASP A 29 0.74 14.01 15.76
C ASP A 29 1.70 14.03 14.56
N LEU A 30 3.01 14.11 14.81
CA LEU A 30 4.03 14.03 13.75
C LEU A 30 3.96 12.70 12.99
N ILE A 31 3.89 11.58 13.72
CA ILE A 31 3.84 10.24 13.10
C ILE A 31 2.49 10.04 12.40
N SER A 32 1.39 10.49 13.00
CA SER A 32 0.06 10.45 12.41
C SER A 32 -0.02 11.24 11.11
N GLU A 33 0.57 12.43 11.04
CA GLU A 33 0.64 13.20 9.80
C GLU A 33 1.53 12.50 8.76
N LEU A 34 2.67 11.90 9.16
CA LEU A 34 3.49 11.10 8.25
C LEU A 34 2.70 9.92 7.66
N ILE A 35 1.93 9.21 8.48
CA ILE A 35 1.07 8.12 8.01
C ILE A 35 0.05 8.66 7.02
N ALA A 36 -0.63 9.76 7.34
CA ALA A 36 -1.63 10.36 6.47
C ALA A 36 -1.02 10.82 5.14
N ASP A 37 0.15 11.47 5.16
CA ASP A 37 0.83 11.97 3.98
C ASP A 37 1.23 10.85 3.01
N VAL A 38 1.89 9.81 3.52
CA VAL A 38 2.26 8.64 2.71
C VAL A 38 1.01 7.94 2.17
N SER A 39 -0.05 7.84 2.97
CA SER A 39 -1.30 7.19 2.54
C SER A 39 -2.01 8.00 1.45
N ARG A 40 -1.99 9.34 1.50
CA ARG A 40 -2.53 10.21 0.45
C ARG A 40 -1.79 10.01 -0.86
N ASP A 41 -0.46 9.96 -0.82
CA ASP A 41 0.37 9.74 -2.01
C ASP A 41 0.15 8.35 -2.62
N GLU A 42 0.09 7.32 -1.78
CA GLU A 42 -0.21 5.96 -2.18
C GLU A 42 -1.61 5.87 -2.83
N LEU A 43 -2.64 6.40 -2.18
CA LEU A 43 -4.00 6.41 -2.69
C LEU A 43 -4.12 7.16 -4.02
N ALA A 44 -3.42 8.29 -4.15
CA ALA A 44 -3.38 9.04 -5.40
C ALA A 44 -2.72 8.24 -6.52
N ALA A 45 -1.65 7.49 -6.23
CA ALA A 45 -1.01 6.61 -7.20
C ALA A 45 -1.92 5.45 -7.63
N ILE A 46 -2.60 4.81 -6.67
CA ILE A 46 -3.55 3.72 -6.92
C ILE A 46 -4.68 4.20 -7.85
N ARG A 47 -5.29 5.34 -7.52
CA ARG A 47 -6.37 5.94 -8.33
C ARG A 47 -5.91 6.24 -9.74
N ARG A 48 -4.77 6.93 -9.90
CA ARG A 48 -4.21 7.24 -11.23
C ARG A 48 -3.99 5.99 -12.07
N ALA A 49 -3.40 4.94 -11.50
CA ALA A 49 -3.13 3.70 -12.21
C ALA A 49 -4.42 2.96 -12.59
N ALA A 50 -5.39 2.90 -11.68
CA ALA A 50 -6.67 2.24 -11.91
C ALA A 50 -7.55 2.99 -12.93
N ASP A 51 -7.56 4.33 -12.88
CA ASP A 51 -8.35 5.17 -13.79
C ASP A 51 -7.79 5.19 -15.22
N ALA A 52 -6.47 5.02 -15.37
CA ALA A 52 -5.83 4.90 -16.68
C ALA A 52 -6.02 3.52 -17.33
N ALA A 53 -6.52 2.52 -16.59
CA ALA A 53 -6.67 1.16 -17.10
C ALA A 53 -7.88 1.03 -18.05
N PRO A 54 -7.80 0.16 -19.09
CA PRO A 54 -8.80 0.09 -20.15
C PRO A 54 -10.15 -0.53 -19.75
N GLY A 55 -10.30 -0.98 -18.50
CA GLY A 55 -11.56 -1.53 -18.02
C GLY A 55 -11.49 -2.08 -16.58
N PRO A 56 -12.63 -2.51 -16.01
CA PRO A 56 -12.75 -2.79 -14.57
C PRO A 56 -11.79 -3.85 -14.02
N SER A 57 -11.54 -4.93 -14.77
CA SER A 57 -10.59 -5.97 -14.34
C SER A 57 -9.14 -5.49 -14.38
N SER A 58 -8.79 -4.73 -15.41
CA SER A 58 -7.47 -4.12 -15.54
C SER A 58 -7.27 -3.03 -14.48
N ALA A 59 -8.31 -2.27 -14.14
CA ALA A 59 -8.28 -1.27 -13.08
C ALA A 59 -8.02 -1.91 -11.70
N LEU A 60 -8.68 -3.03 -11.40
CA LEU A 60 -8.40 -3.79 -10.18
C LEU A 60 -6.97 -4.33 -10.15
N ALA A 61 -6.50 -4.92 -11.26
CA ALA A 61 -5.13 -5.40 -11.36
C ALA A 61 -4.12 -4.26 -11.15
N ALA A 62 -4.31 -3.11 -11.80
CA ALA A 62 -3.46 -1.94 -11.67
C ALA A 62 -3.45 -1.39 -10.23
N ALA A 63 -4.61 -1.34 -9.57
CA ALA A 63 -4.71 -0.90 -8.18
C ALA A 63 -3.88 -1.80 -7.24
N VAL A 64 -4.09 -3.13 -7.30
CA VAL A 64 -3.37 -4.09 -6.46
C VAL A 64 -1.86 -4.09 -6.75
N THR A 65 -1.48 -4.07 -8.03
CA THR A 65 -0.07 -3.97 -8.43
C THR A 65 0.56 -2.69 -7.88
N THR A 66 -0.16 -1.57 -7.89
CA THR A 66 0.35 -0.29 -7.37
C THR A 66 0.57 -0.34 -5.87
N VAL A 67 -0.35 -0.90 -5.08
CA VAL A 67 -0.16 -1.15 -3.64
C VAL A 67 1.11 -1.98 -3.43
N ALA A 68 1.22 -3.13 -4.10
CA ALA A 68 2.36 -4.04 -3.94
C ALA A 68 3.70 -3.36 -4.28
N VAL A 69 3.75 -2.58 -5.37
CA VAL A 69 4.95 -1.84 -5.77
C VAL A 69 5.28 -0.73 -4.79
N HIS A 70 4.29 0.03 -4.32
CA HIS A 70 4.50 1.12 -3.36
C HIS A 70 5.12 0.58 -2.07
N VAL A 71 4.47 -0.45 -1.51
CA VAL A 71 4.87 -1.15 -0.31
C VAL A 71 6.30 -1.72 -0.43
N LEU A 72 6.63 -2.39 -1.53
CA LEU A 72 7.96 -2.98 -1.75
C LEU A 72 9.05 -1.95 -2.08
N SER A 73 8.68 -0.83 -2.69
CA SER A 73 9.61 0.28 -2.95
C SER A 73 10.03 0.96 -1.66
N HIS A 74 9.16 0.94 -0.64
CA HIS A 74 9.32 1.67 0.61
C HIS A 74 9.25 0.75 1.83
N ARG A 75 9.72 -0.51 1.72
CA ARG A 75 9.50 -1.57 2.72
C ARG A 75 9.78 -1.17 4.17
N LYS A 76 10.89 -0.45 4.43
CA LYS A 76 11.22 0.04 5.78
C LYS A 76 10.20 1.06 6.30
N LEU A 77 9.81 2.01 5.45
CA LEU A 77 8.80 3.02 5.78
C LEU A 77 7.41 2.40 5.92
N ALA A 78 7.03 1.50 5.00
CA ALA A 78 5.79 0.74 5.06
C ALA A 78 5.70 -0.06 6.36
N TRP A 79 6.77 -0.72 6.81
CA TRP A 79 6.80 -1.41 8.10
C TRP A 79 6.58 -0.45 9.26
N GLY A 80 7.30 0.68 9.27
CA GLY A 80 7.17 1.73 10.29
C GLY A 80 5.76 2.31 10.40
N ILE A 81 5.09 2.48 9.25
CA ILE A 81 3.73 3.04 9.17
C ILE A 81 2.67 2.00 9.50
N LEU A 82 2.84 0.74 9.10
CA LEU A 82 1.78 -0.27 9.23
C LEU A 82 1.82 -1.03 10.56
N ALA A 83 3.00 -1.41 11.03
CA ALA A 83 3.10 -2.48 12.02
C ALA A 83 4.20 -2.30 13.08
N GLU A 84 5.24 -1.49 12.85
CA GLU A 84 6.31 -1.32 13.83
C GLU A 84 5.75 -0.79 15.17
N PRO A 85 6.10 -1.39 16.32
CA PRO A 85 5.73 -0.86 17.62
C PRO A 85 6.38 0.52 17.85
N VAL A 86 5.57 1.49 18.29
CA VAL A 86 6.02 2.82 18.66
C VAL A 86 5.57 3.14 20.08
N ASP A 87 6.28 4.05 20.74
CA ASP A 87 6.06 4.53 22.11
C ASP A 87 4.88 5.52 22.25
N VAL A 88 4.10 5.71 21.18
CA VAL A 88 2.94 6.61 21.12
C VAL A 88 1.79 5.91 20.39
N ASP A 89 0.54 6.21 20.76
CA ASP A 89 -0.61 5.61 20.08
C ASP A 89 -0.88 6.31 18.74
N VAL A 90 -0.74 5.55 17.65
CA VAL A 90 -1.06 5.97 16.27
C VAL A 90 -2.06 5.01 15.60
N SER A 91 -2.72 4.17 16.40
CA SER A 91 -3.57 3.08 15.91
C SER A 91 -4.75 3.60 15.08
N ALA A 92 -5.31 4.74 15.48
CA ALA A 92 -6.39 5.42 14.74
C ALA A 92 -5.93 5.85 13.34
N SER A 93 -4.75 6.46 13.22
CA SER A 93 -4.19 6.88 11.92
C SER A 93 -3.88 5.68 11.02
N ARG A 94 -3.33 4.59 11.58
CA ARG A 94 -3.10 3.33 10.85
C ARG A 94 -4.38 2.66 10.37
N LEU A 95 -5.47 2.81 11.13
CA LEU A 95 -6.76 2.27 10.74
C LEU A 95 -7.42 3.14 9.65
N ALA A 96 -7.32 4.47 9.78
CA ALA A 96 -7.83 5.40 8.78
C ALA A 96 -7.16 5.18 7.42
N SER A 97 -5.82 5.11 7.37
CA SER A 97 -5.10 4.84 6.12
C SER A 97 -5.50 3.54 5.45
N ARG A 98 -5.56 2.44 6.22
CA ARG A 98 -6.00 1.13 5.70
C ARG A 98 -7.44 1.14 5.19
N ARG A 99 -8.34 1.89 5.85
CA ARG A 99 -9.74 2.05 5.39
C ARG A 99 -9.82 2.79 4.06
N GLU A 100 -9.03 3.83 3.87
CA GLU A 100 -9.01 4.59 2.60
C GLU A 100 -8.52 3.73 1.44
N ILE A 101 -7.43 2.98 1.63
CA ILE A 101 -6.89 2.08 0.61
C ILE A 101 -7.85 0.91 0.34
N ALA A 102 -8.42 0.30 1.39
CA ALA A 102 -9.39 -0.77 1.22
C ALA A 102 -10.66 -0.29 0.49
N GLY A 103 -11.16 0.90 0.80
CA GLY A 103 -12.32 1.48 0.12
C GLY A 103 -12.06 1.73 -1.37
N GLU A 104 -10.83 2.11 -1.74
CA GLU A 104 -10.45 2.22 -3.15
C GLU A 104 -10.45 0.85 -3.85
N ILE A 105 -9.90 -0.18 -3.21
CA ILE A 105 -9.93 -1.56 -3.74
C ILE A 105 -11.38 -2.06 -3.85
N GLU A 106 -12.23 -1.81 -2.86
CA GLU A 106 -13.64 -2.16 -2.86
C GLU A 106 -14.38 -1.54 -4.05
N LEU A 107 -14.13 -0.26 -4.34
CA LEU A 107 -14.68 0.42 -5.51
C LEU A 107 -14.34 -0.33 -6.81
N ARG A 108 -13.09 -0.78 -6.95
CA ARG A 108 -12.63 -1.50 -8.14
C ARG A 108 -13.22 -2.90 -8.25
N ILE A 109 -13.32 -3.63 -7.12
CA ILE A 109 -14.00 -4.94 -7.09
C ILE A 109 -15.48 -4.76 -7.47
N THR A 110 -16.17 -3.79 -6.87
CA THR A 110 -17.58 -3.48 -7.15
C THR A 110 -17.83 -3.17 -8.62
N ALA A 111 -16.97 -2.36 -9.24
CA ALA A 111 -17.06 -2.06 -10.66
C ALA A 111 -16.91 -3.32 -11.53
N ALA A 112 -15.98 -4.21 -11.19
CA ALA A 112 -15.75 -5.45 -11.92
C ALA A 112 -16.89 -6.47 -11.72
N VAL A 113 -17.51 -6.53 -10.54
CA VAL A 113 -18.74 -7.32 -10.30
C VAL A 113 -19.89 -6.79 -11.14
N ARG A 114 -20.14 -5.46 -11.15
CA ARG A 114 -21.21 -4.84 -11.95
C ARG A 114 -21.03 -5.05 -13.45
N ALA A 115 -19.79 -5.10 -13.92
CA ALA A 115 -19.46 -5.41 -15.31
C ALA A 115 -19.55 -6.91 -15.65
N GLY A 116 -19.91 -7.78 -14.70
CA GLY A 116 -19.98 -9.23 -14.89
C GLY A 116 -18.62 -9.91 -15.06
N HIS A 117 -17.52 -9.24 -14.69
CA HIS A 117 -16.17 -9.79 -14.79
C HIS A 117 -15.77 -10.62 -13.57
N LEU A 118 -16.38 -10.35 -12.43
CA LEU A 118 -16.19 -11.07 -11.17
C LEU A 118 -17.53 -11.65 -10.70
N PRO A 119 -17.52 -12.78 -9.97
CA PRO A 119 -18.73 -13.28 -9.32
C PRO A 119 -19.25 -12.30 -8.27
N ALA A 120 -20.57 -12.34 -8.02
CA ALA A 120 -21.18 -11.61 -6.92
C ALA A 120 -20.59 -12.07 -5.58
N GLN A 121 -20.16 -11.12 -4.75
CA GLN A 121 -19.48 -11.37 -3.48
C GLN A 121 -19.56 -10.15 -2.56
N ASP A 122 -19.21 -10.31 -1.29
CA ASP A 122 -19.04 -9.20 -0.36
C ASP A 122 -17.75 -8.43 -0.69
N THR A 123 -17.90 -7.28 -1.35
CA THR A 123 -16.77 -6.47 -1.83
C THR A 123 -16.01 -5.78 -0.69
N ALA A 124 -16.70 -5.44 0.40
CA ALA A 124 -16.09 -4.82 1.58
C ALA A 124 -15.20 -5.83 2.31
N LEU A 125 -15.70 -7.06 2.52
CA LEU A 125 -14.90 -8.12 3.13
C LEU A 125 -13.73 -8.53 2.22
N ALA A 126 -13.98 -8.69 0.91
CA ALA A 126 -12.93 -9.04 -0.04
C ALA A 126 -11.80 -8.00 -0.07
N SER A 127 -12.13 -6.71 -0.15
CA SER A 127 -11.13 -5.64 -0.22
C SER A 127 -10.21 -5.59 1.01
N THR A 128 -10.80 -5.70 2.21
CA THR A 128 -10.04 -5.69 3.47
C THR A 128 -9.16 -6.93 3.63
N ALA A 129 -9.68 -8.12 3.25
CA ALA A 129 -8.91 -9.35 3.25
C ALA A 129 -7.72 -9.29 2.27
N LEU A 130 -7.93 -8.77 1.06
CA LEU A 130 -6.87 -8.58 0.07
C LEU A 130 -5.79 -7.63 0.57
N LEU A 131 -6.18 -6.47 1.11
CA LEU A 131 -5.21 -5.51 1.63
C LEU A 131 -4.38 -6.11 2.77
N GLY A 132 -5.02 -6.86 3.68
CA GLY A 132 -4.34 -7.60 4.74
C GLY A 132 -3.32 -8.60 4.19
N ALA A 133 -3.72 -9.42 3.21
CA ALA A 133 -2.83 -10.40 2.58
C ALA A 133 -1.63 -9.74 1.88
N VAL A 134 -1.84 -8.62 1.18
CA VAL A 134 -0.77 -7.86 0.51
C VAL A 134 0.20 -7.29 1.55
N HIS A 135 -0.29 -6.64 2.60
CA HIS A 135 0.60 -6.06 3.63
C HIS A 135 1.39 -7.12 4.39
N GLU A 136 0.73 -8.21 4.83
CA GLU A 136 1.38 -9.27 5.61
C GLU A 136 2.47 -9.98 4.78
N SER A 137 2.20 -10.26 3.51
CA SER A 137 3.13 -11.00 2.64
C SER A 137 4.35 -10.20 2.19
N LEU A 138 4.32 -8.86 2.27
CA LEU A 138 5.37 -8.00 1.68
C LEU A 138 6.18 -7.18 2.68
N VAL A 139 5.63 -6.82 3.84
CA VAL A 139 6.22 -5.82 4.74
C VAL A 139 6.78 -6.42 6.02
N GLY A 140 6.11 -7.45 6.54
CA GLY A 140 6.37 -8.00 7.86
C GLY A 140 7.61 -8.88 7.98
N PRO A 141 7.91 -9.36 9.20
CA PRO A 141 8.96 -10.36 9.44
C PRO A 141 8.66 -11.69 8.73
N LEU A 142 7.43 -11.92 8.27
CA LEU A 142 7.04 -13.07 7.46
C LEU A 142 7.32 -12.87 5.95
N ALA A 143 7.61 -11.64 5.51
CA ALA A 143 7.83 -11.36 4.10
C ALA A 143 9.21 -11.88 3.65
N PRO A 144 9.33 -12.41 2.42
CA PRO A 144 10.56 -13.02 1.93
C PRO A 144 11.81 -12.16 2.09
N ASP A 145 12.95 -12.82 2.32
CA ASP A 145 14.26 -12.18 2.30
C ASP A 145 14.69 -11.78 0.89
N ASN A 146 15.63 -10.84 0.79
CA ASN A 146 16.30 -10.45 -0.46
C ASN A 146 15.36 -9.89 -1.57
N LEU A 147 14.26 -9.23 -1.18
CA LEU A 147 13.41 -8.47 -2.12
C LEU A 147 14.07 -7.17 -2.63
N ASP A 148 15.32 -6.91 -2.26
CA ASP A 148 16.14 -5.82 -2.82
C ASP A 148 16.59 -6.14 -4.26
N ASP A 149 16.63 -7.42 -4.65
CA ASP A 149 16.85 -7.86 -6.02
C ASP A 149 15.66 -7.46 -6.92
N PRO A 150 15.88 -6.65 -7.98
CA PRO A 150 14.83 -6.22 -8.88
C PRO A 150 14.03 -7.36 -9.53
N ALA A 151 14.65 -8.52 -9.78
CA ALA A 151 13.97 -9.67 -10.35
C ALA A 151 13.01 -10.31 -9.34
N LYS A 152 13.46 -10.51 -8.11
CA LYS A 152 12.63 -11.06 -7.02
C LYS A 152 11.50 -10.11 -6.63
N LEU A 153 11.74 -8.80 -6.66
CA LEU A 153 10.70 -7.82 -6.43
C LEU A 153 9.59 -7.92 -7.47
N ARG A 154 9.95 -8.00 -8.76
CA ARG A 154 8.96 -8.17 -9.83
C ARG A 154 8.16 -9.46 -9.66
N ASP A 155 8.84 -10.56 -9.33
CA ASP A 155 8.20 -11.85 -9.07
C ASP A 155 7.23 -11.80 -7.88
N ALA A 156 7.62 -11.13 -6.79
CA ALA A 156 6.75 -10.92 -5.63
C ALA A 156 5.51 -10.08 -5.98
N VAL A 157 5.68 -8.98 -6.72
CA VAL A 157 4.56 -8.14 -7.20
C VAL A 157 3.60 -8.95 -8.09
N GLN A 158 4.14 -9.74 -9.01
CA GLN A 158 3.32 -10.58 -9.90
C GLN A 158 2.58 -11.65 -9.10
N THR A 159 3.27 -12.33 -8.19
CA THR A 159 2.70 -13.40 -7.37
C THR A 159 1.57 -12.89 -6.47
N VAL A 160 1.78 -11.78 -5.77
CA VAL A 160 0.75 -11.22 -4.87
C VAL A 160 -0.44 -10.65 -5.65
N THR A 161 -0.20 -10.04 -6.82
CA THR A 161 -1.28 -9.55 -7.69
C THR A 161 -2.10 -10.73 -8.22
N LEU A 162 -1.45 -11.82 -8.66
CA LEU A 162 -2.14 -13.02 -9.10
C LEU A 162 -2.98 -13.65 -7.99
N LEU A 163 -2.42 -13.74 -6.77
CA LEU A 163 -3.14 -14.24 -5.60
C LEU A 163 -4.41 -13.41 -5.36
N ALA A 164 -4.29 -12.08 -5.35
CA ALA A 164 -5.41 -11.18 -5.12
C ALA A 164 -6.50 -11.30 -6.18
N LEU A 165 -6.13 -11.34 -7.46
CA LEU A 165 -7.08 -11.50 -8.57
C LEU A 165 -7.80 -12.85 -8.51
N ARG A 166 -7.09 -13.93 -8.17
CA ARG A 166 -7.69 -15.26 -7.99
C ARG A 166 -8.66 -15.28 -6.81
N ALA A 167 -8.29 -14.65 -5.70
CA ALA A 167 -9.11 -14.62 -4.49
C ALA A 167 -10.47 -13.95 -4.70
N VAL A 168 -10.57 -12.98 -5.63
CA VAL A 168 -11.86 -12.34 -6.00
C VAL A 168 -12.58 -13.02 -7.17
N GLY A 169 -12.07 -14.16 -7.66
CA GLY A 169 -12.74 -14.98 -8.67
C GLY A 169 -12.35 -14.72 -10.13
N VAL A 170 -11.20 -14.09 -10.40
CA VAL A 170 -10.67 -14.05 -11.79
C VAL A 170 -10.17 -15.44 -12.19
N MET A 171 -10.71 -16.00 -13.29
CA MET A 171 -10.25 -17.30 -13.84
C MET A 171 -8.74 -17.31 -14.15
N ASP A 172 -8.04 -18.42 -13.89
CA ASP A 172 -6.57 -18.47 -13.87
C ASP A 172 -5.89 -17.97 -15.16
N ALA A 173 -6.41 -18.33 -16.33
CA ALA A 173 -5.88 -17.86 -17.61
C ALA A 173 -6.04 -16.33 -17.78
N ARG A 174 -7.16 -15.78 -17.31
CA ARG A 174 -7.43 -14.34 -17.33
C ARG A 174 -6.61 -13.60 -16.28
N ALA A 175 -6.41 -14.19 -15.09
CA ALA A 175 -5.59 -13.61 -14.04
C ALA A 175 -4.14 -13.43 -14.53
N ARG A 176 -3.55 -14.46 -15.16
CA ARG A 176 -2.22 -14.38 -15.77
C ARG A 176 -2.13 -13.30 -16.85
N GLY A 177 -3.11 -13.23 -17.75
CA GLY A 177 -3.15 -12.20 -18.79
C GLY A 177 -3.21 -10.78 -18.22
N LEU A 178 -4.05 -10.55 -17.19
CA LEU A 178 -4.17 -9.23 -16.54
C LEU A 178 -2.88 -8.81 -15.83
N VAL A 179 -2.18 -9.73 -15.17
CA VAL A 179 -0.91 -9.41 -14.49
C VAL A 179 0.20 -9.10 -15.49
N VAL A 180 0.25 -9.80 -16.64
CA VAL A 180 1.22 -9.49 -17.70
C VAL A 180 0.96 -8.13 -18.36
N GLN A 181 -0.31 -7.73 -18.47
CA GLN A 181 -0.71 -6.45 -19.08
C GLN A 181 -0.70 -5.26 -18.12
N ALA A 182 -0.63 -5.50 -16.81
CA ALA A 182 -0.56 -4.44 -15.82
C ALA A 182 0.77 -3.69 -15.97
N VAL A 183 0.70 -2.38 -16.22
CA VAL A 183 1.88 -1.52 -16.23
C VAL A 183 2.42 -1.45 -14.81
N VAL A 184 3.61 -2.00 -14.58
CA VAL A 184 4.31 -1.86 -13.30
C VAL A 184 4.79 -0.41 -13.18
N PRO A 185 4.27 0.38 -12.23
CA PRO A 185 4.73 1.75 -12.07
C PRO A 185 6.23 1.76 -11.71
N PRO A 186 7.00 2.74 -12.19
CA PRO A 186 8.40 2.88 -11.81
C PRO A 186 8.51 3.09 -10.29
N ARG A 187 9.56 2.58 -9.65
CA ARG A 187 9.83 2.86 -8.22
C ARG A 187 9.94 4.38 -8.04
N SER A 188 9.00 5.01 -7.33
CA SER A 188 9.21 6.38 -6.86
C SER A 188 10.28 6.33 -5.79
N LEU A 189 11.38 7.06 -5.95
CA LEU A 189 12.31 7.33 -4.84
C LEU A 189 11.76 8.52 -4.07
N VAL A 190 11.01 8.27 -3.00
CA VAL A 190 10.70 9.33 -2.03
C VAL A 190 11.89 9.45 -1.07
N GLY A 191 12.66 10.52 -1.22
CA GLY A 191 13.70 10.95 -0.26
C GLY A 191 15.14 10.67 -0.68
N ALA A 192 15.75 11.66 -1.34
CA ALA A 192 17.16 12.01 -1.12
C ALA A 192 17.23 13.09 -0.03
#